data_AF-A0A8S8YAB4-F1
#
_entry.id   AF-A0A8S8YAB4-F1
#
_cell.length_a   1.000
_cell.length_b   1.000
_cell.length_c   1.000
_cell.angle_alpha   90.00
_cell.angle_beta   90.00
_cell.angle_gamma   90.00
#
_symmetry.space_group_name_H-M   'P 1'
#
loop_
_entity.id
_entity.type
_entity.pdbx_description
1 polymer ?
#
loop_
_entity_poly.entity_id
_entity_poly.type
_entity_poly.pdbx_seq_one_letter_code
_entity_poly.pdbx_strand_id
1 'polypeptide(L)'
;MVKSSKPGKQRKAQANAPQHIKRRNVAARLMLANPDERLAHLRSTTVRVGDTVRVVRGGMAHGGKRHGGKRHDGAIEGVVL
;
A
#
# COMPACT_ATOMS: atom_id res chain seq x y z
N MET A 1 27.32 -8.01 0.70
CA MET A 1 26.13 -8.71 0.15
C MET A 1 25.93 -8.27 -1.30
N VAL A 2 26.23 -9.12 -2.27
CA VAL A 2 26.15 -8.76 -3.71
C VAL A 2 24.75 -9.06 -4.22
N LYS A 3 24.01 -8.03 -4.65
CA LYS A 3 22.72 -8.16 -5.34
C LYS A 3 22.95 -7.99 -6.84
N SER A 4 22.27 -8.79 -7.66
CA SER A 4 22.37 -8.64 -9.11
C SER A 4 21.73 -7.33 -9.56
N SER A 5 22.39 -6.52 -10.38
CA SER A 5 21.81 -5.33 -11.02
C SER A 5 21.08 -5.64 -12.33
N LYS A 6 21.09 -6.90 -12.80
CA LYS A 6 20.52 -7.28 -14.10
C LYS A 6 18.99 -7.18 -14.08
N PRO A 7 18.35 -6.37 -14.96
CA PRO A 7 16.90 -6.18 -14.94
C PRO A 7 16.10 -7.48 -15.12
N GLY A 8 16.55 -8.38 -16.01
CA GLY A 8 15.89 -9.67 -16.23
C GLY A 8 15.88 -10.56 -14.99
N LYS A 9 16.98 -10.58 -14.22
CA LYS A 9 17.07 -11.33 -12.96
C LYS A 9 16.17 -10.73 -11.88
N GLN A 10 16.09 -9.40 -11.80
CA GLN A 10 15.22 -8.70 -10.85
C GLN A 10 13.73 -8.95 -11.14
N ARG A 11 13.30 -8.83 -12.41
CA ARG A 11 11.91 -9.14 -12.81
C ARG A 11 11.53 -10.59 -12.51
N LYS A 12 12.41 -11.55 -12.85
CA LYS A 12 12.18 -12.97 -12.57
C LYS A 12 12.06 -13.24 -11.06
N ALA A 13 12.89 -12.61 -10.24
CA ALA A 13 12.85 -12.75 -8.78
C ALA A 13 11.56 -12.20 -8.17
N GLN A 14 11.05 -11.09 -8.67
CA GLN A 14 9.78 -10.50 -8.21
C GLN A 14 8.56 -11.34 -8.61
N ALA A 15 8.50 -11.78 -9.87
CA ALA A 15 7.38 -12.59 -10.37
C ALA A 15 7.29 -13.96 -9.68
N ASN A 16 8.44 -14.64 -9.53
CA ASN A 16 8.52 -16.01 -9.01
C ASN A 16 8.87 -16.07 -7.51
N ALA A 17 8.65 -14.98 -6.75
CA ALA A 17 8.96 -14.96 -5.34
C ALA A 17 8.10 -15.97 -4.54
N PRO A 18 8.65 -16.63 -3.50
CA PRO A 18 7.88 -17.43 -2.55
C PRO A 18 6.80 -16.61 -1.84
N GLN A 19 5.75 -17.27 -1.32
CA GLN A 19 4.60 -16.58 -0.71
C GLN A 19 5.00 -15.63 0.43
N HIS A 20 5.91 -16.03 1.32
CA HIS A 20 6.35 -15.18 2.42
C HIS A 20 7.08 -13.91 1.93
N ILE A 21 7.75 -13.96 0.78
CA ILE A 21 8.36 -12.80 0.13
C ILE A 21 7.27 -11.94 -0.51
N LYS A 22 6.34 -12.55 -1.24
CA LYS A 22 5.20 -11.84 -1.84
C LYS A 22 4.41 -11.06 -0.79
N ARG A 23 4.17 -11.66 0.38
CA ARG A 23 3.54 -11.00 1.52
C ARG A 23 4.31 -9.75 1.97
N ARG A 24 5.64 -9.84 2.11
CA ARG A 24 6.48 -8.67 2.47
C ARG A 24 6.48 -7.58 1.39
N ASN A 25 6.28 -7.93 0.13
CA ASN A 25 6.22 -6.97 -0.98
C ASN A 25 4.92 -6.16 -1.00
N VAL A 26 3.85 -6.64 -0.37
CA VAL A 26 2.57 -5.90 -0.21
C VAL A 26 2.63 -5.02 1.03
N ALA A 27 3.59 -4.09 1.03
CA ALA A 27 3.76 -3.11 2.10
C ALA A 27 3.25 -1.74 1.67
N ALA A 28 2.52 -1.07 2.57
CA ALA A 28 2.01 0.28 2.38
C ALA A 28 2.64 1.24 3.40
N ARG A 29 2.72 2.52 3.02
CA ARG A 29 3.20 3.57 3.92
C ARG A 29 2.18 3.81 5.04
N LEU A 30 2.65 3.90 6.27
CA LEU A 30 1.79 4.23 7.40
C LEU A 30 1.32 5.69 7.28
N MET A 31 0.00 5.87 7.35
CA MET A 31 -0.71 7.15 7.28
C MET A 31 -1.72 7.17 8.43
N LEU A 32 -1.21 7.19 9.67
CA LEU A 32 -2.10 7.24 10.83
C LEU A 32 -2.69 8.64 10.97
N ALA A 33 -4.01 8.72 11.15
CA ALA A 33 -4.68 9.97 11.50
C ALA A 33 -4.21 10.48 12.87
N ASN A 34 -3.96 9.55 13.81
CA ASN A 34 -3.44 9.83 15.14
C ASN A 34 -2.05 9.20 15.27
N PRO A 35 -0.99 9.99 15.57
CA PRO A 35 0.35 9.45 15.77
C PRO A 35 0.36 8.47 16.95
N ASP A 36 0.83 7.25 16.72
CA ASP A 36 1.14 6.27 17.78
C ASP A 36 2.66 6.20 17.92
N GLU A 37 3.18 6.53 19.10
CA GLU A 37 4.61 6.51 19.41
C GLU A 37 5.25 5.12 19.16
N ARG A 38 4.47 4.06 19.35
CA ARG A 38 4.93 2.68 19.11
C ARG A 38 5.26 2.43 17.63
N LEU A 39 4.58 3.14 16.73
CA LEU A 39 4.71 2.99 15.28
C LEU A 39 5.53 4.12 14.64
N ALA A 40 5.99 5.09 15.43
CA ALA A 40 6.70 6.28 14.93
C ALA A 40 8.00 5.93 14.18
N HIS A 41 8.64 4.81 14.51
CA HIS A 41 9.86 4.34 13.84
C HIS A 41 9.60 3.60 12.51
N LEU A 42 8.34 3.25 12.22
CA LEU A 42 7.98 2.47 11.04
C LEU A 42 7.53 3.39 9.90
N ARG A 43 8.18 3.27 8.74
CA ARG A 43 7.75 3.97 7.52
C ARG A 43 6.62 3.23 6.79
N SER A 44 6.68 1.90 6.76
CA SER A 44 5.74 1.07 6.02
C SER A 44 5.51 -0.24 6.74
N THR A 45 4.27 -0.72 6.71
CA THR A 45 3.87 -2.02 7.23
C THR A 45 3.25 -2.88 6.14
N THR A 46 3.22 -4.19 6.36
CA THR A 46 2.51 -5.12 5.47
C THR A 46 1.01 -4.99 5.70
N VAL A 47 0.24 -4.79 4.63
CA VAL A 47 -1.23 -4.67 4.70
C VAL A 47 -1.85 -6.02 5.03
N ARG A 48 -2.83 -6.04 5.93
CA ARG A 48 -3.58 -7.22 6.33
C ARG A 48 -5.09 -7.01 6.19
N VAL A 49 -5.82 -8.13 6.18
CA VAL A 49 -7.29 -8.13 6.32
C VAL A 49 -7.66 -7.49 7.65
N GLY A 50 -8.62 -6.56 7.62
CA GLY A 50 -9.04 -5.77 8.77
C GLY A 50 -8.34 -4.41 8.91
N ASP A 51 -7.28 -4.13 8.15
CA ASP A 51 -6.66 -2.80 8.13
C ASP A 51 -7.52 -1.80 7.34
N THR A 52 -7.59 -0.56 7.83
CA THR A 52 -8.17 0.57 7.09
C THR A 52 -7.11 1.18 6.17
N VAL A 53 -7.38 1.23 4.87
CA VAL A 53 -6.47 1.77 3.85
C VAL A 53 -7.10 2.94 3.11
N ARG A 54 -6.26 3.91 2.72
CA ARG A 54 -6.65 5.07 1.91
C ARG A 54 -5.94 5.02 0.55
N VAL A 55 -6.67 5.27 -0.52
CA VAL A 55 -6.09 5.35 -1.87
C VAL A 55 -5.45 6.72 -2.10
N VAL A 56 -4.13 6.78 -2.29
CA VAL A 56 -3.38 8.06 -2.46
C VAL A 56 -3.04 8.38 -3.92
N ARG A 57 -3.02 7.38 -4.81
CA ARG A 57 -2.70 7.55 -6.24
C ARG A 57 -3.74 6.85 -7.11
N GLY A 58 -3.93 7.36 -8.33
CA GLY A 58 -4.87 6.82 -9.32
C GLY A 58 -6.24 7.49 -9.30
N GLY A 59 -7.16 7.04 -10.16
CA GLY A 59 -8.48 7.66 -10.33
C GLY A 59 -9.35 7.69 -9.08
N MET A 60 -9.13 6.76 -8.14
CA MET A 60 -9.86 6.69 -6.86
C MET A 60 -9.24 7.54 -5.74
N ALA A 61 -8.09 8.20 -5.98
CA ALA A 61 -7.42 9.02 -4.98
C ALA A 61 -8.00 10.44 -4.82
N HIS A 62 -8.76 10.90 -5.82
CA HIS A 62 -9.18 12.30 -5.93
C HIS A 62 -10.70 12.51 -5.84
N GLY A 63 -11.40 11.64 -5.12
CA GLY A 63 -12.85 11.80 -4.94
C GLY A 63 -13.57 11.73 -6.28
N GLY A 64 -13.51 10.54 -6.90
CA GLY A 64 -14.33 10.26 -8.07
C GLY A 64 -15.81 10.34 -7.72
N LYS A 65 -16.62 10.87 -8.63
CA LYS A 65 -18.08 10.99 -8.44
C LYS A 65 -18.69 9.59 -8.35
N ARG A 66 -19.00 9.07 -7.17
CA ARG A 66 -19.76 7.80 -7.02
C ARG A 66 -20.79 7.91 -5.90
N HIS A 67 -22.04 7.63 -6.27
CA HIS A 67 -23.27 7.75 -5.48
C HIS A 67 -23.61 9.16 -4.98
N GLY A 68 -24.02 10.05 -5.89
CA GLY A 68 -24.68 11.31 -5.53
C GLY A 68 -23.80 12.41 -4.90
N GLY A 69 -22.53 12.13 -4.58
CA GLY A 69 -21.60 13.09 -3.97
C GLY A 69 -21.00 14.13 -4.93
N LYS A 70 -20.45 15.21 -4.35
CA LYS A 70 -19.73 16.26 -5.10
C LYS A 70 -18.41 15.72 -5.68
N ARG A 71 -17.96 16.30 -6.79
CA ARG A 71 -16.60 16.05 -7.32
C ARG A 71 -15.57 16.59 -6.32
N HIS A 72 -14.42 15.93 -6.19
CA HIS A 72 -13.30 16.28 -5.28
C HIS A 72 -13.51 15.95 -3.79
N ASP A 73 -14.41 15.02 -3.47
CA ASP A 73 -14.65 14.62 -2.10
C ASP A 73 -13.66 13.52 -1.67
N GLY A 74 -12.46 13.95 -1.24
CA GLY A 74 -11.48 13.11 -0.53
C GLY A 74 -10.93 11.87 -1.25
N ALA A 75 -9.94 11.23 -0.64
CA ALA A 75 -9.48 9.91 -1.07
C ALA A 75 -10.43 8.83 -0.54
N ILE A 76 -10.67 7.76 -1.31
CA ILE A 76 -11.46 6.61 -0.82
C ILE A 76 -10.70 5.92 0.32
N GLU A 77 -11.39 5.73 1.44
CA GLU A 77 -10.98 4.89 2.55
C GLU A 77 -11.85 3.64 2.62
N GLY A 78 -11.26 2.50 2.99
CA GLY A 78 -11.99 1.26 3.14
C GLY A 78 -11.21 0.23 3.94
N VAL A 79 -11.93 -0.74 4.49
CA VAL A 79 -11.35 -1.89 5.19
C VAL A 79 -10.95 -2.93 4.16
N VAL A 80 -9.76 -3.52 4.32
CA VAL A 80 -9.31 -4.65 3.50
C VAL A 80 -10.08 -5.90 3.93
N LEU A 81 -10.84 -6.47 3.00
CA LEU A 81 -11.60 -7.72 3.15
C LEU A 81 -10.76 -8.96 2.85
#